data_AF-A0A9X3XT49-F1
#
_entry.id   AF-A0A9X3XT49-F1
#
_cell.length_a   1.000
_cell.length_b   1.000
_cell.length_c   1.000
_cell.angle_alpha   90.00
_cell.angle_beta   90.00
_cell.angle_gamma   90.00
#
_symmetry.space_group_name_H-M   'P 1'
#
loop_
_entity.id
_entity.type
_entity.pdbx_description
1 polymer ?
#
loop_
_entity_poly.entity_id
_entity_poly.type
_entity_poly.pdbx_seq_one_letter_code
_entity_poly.pdbx_strand_id
1 'polypeptide(L)'
;SKEVQKVFLDWWKPQSADLFKYKLLFNVVDCLCGEAISPFNENYVVFKKDCIPLFTEGQLRKFIEDKTNGKVESYYAWDYYTIAIRNTGCGGDDPQCDTEETNLLQAYWKLACMVAKEAVDE
;
A
#
# COMPACT_ATOMS: atom_id res chain seq x y z
N SER A 1 4.99 3.84 11.89
CA SER A 1 6.03 3.33 12.80
C SER A 1 6.93 2.36 12.03
N LYS A 2 7.97 1.80 12.67
CA LYS A 2 8.78 0.73 12.05
C LYS A 2 7.96 -0.54 11.80
N GLU A 3 6.99 -0.89 12.66
CA GLU A 3 6.14 -2.06 12.42
C GLU A 3 5.24 -1.88 11.21
N VAL A 4 4.58 -0.72 11.05
CA VAL A 4 3.73 -0.43 9.89
C VAL A 4 4.52 -0.54 8.58
N GLN A 5 5.74 -0.01 8.54
CA GLN A 5 6.61 -0.15 7.35
C GLN A 5 6.96 -1.60 7.06
N LYS A 6 7.16 -2.42 8.10
CA LYS A 6 7.41 -3.85 7.97
C LYS A 6 6.21 -4.57 7.33
N VAL A 7 4.98 -4.24 7.73
CA VAL A 7 3.76 -4.83 7.11
C VAL A 7 3.72 -4.60 5.60
N PHE A 8 4.02 -3.37 5.16
CA PHE A 8 4.09 -3.06 3.73
C PHE A 8 5.21 -3.81 3.02
N LEU A 9 6.41 -3.88 3.62
CA LEU A 9 7.55 -4.58 3.06
C LEU A 9 7.32 -6.10 2.98
N ASP A 10 6.65 -6.69 3.96
CA ASP A 10 6.35 -8.12 3.99
C ASP A 10 5.29 -8.48 2.95
N TRP A 11 4.26 -7.62 2.77
CA TRP A 11 3.24 -7.79 1.73
C TRP A 11 3.80 -7.58 0.31
N TRP A 12 4.63 -6.56 0.11
CA TRP A 12 5.11 -6.17 -1.21
C TRP A 12 5.93 -7.28 -1.84
N LYS A 13 5.50 -7.78 -3.00
CA LYS A 13 6.27 -8.70 -3.83
C LYS A 13 6.79 -7.90 -5.03
N PRO A 14 8.05 -7.43 -5.01
CA PRO A 14 8.54 -6.50 -6.02
C PRO A 14 8.37 -7.06 -7.44
N GLN A 15 7.79 -6.25 -8.33
CA GLN A 15 7.55 -6.60 -9.72
C GLN A 15 8.28 -5.61 -10.65
N SER A 16 8.46 -6.01 -11.90
CA SER A 16 8.98 -5.10 -12.93
C SER A 16 8.10 -3.83 -12.98
N ALA A 17 8.76 -2.69 -13.15
CA ALA A 17 8.22 -1.33 -13.13
C ALA A 17 7.74 -0.81 -11.77
N ASP A 18 7.88 -1.57 -10.68
CA ASP A 18 7.61 -1.01 -9.34
C ASP A 18 8.60 0.10 -9.01
N LEU A 19 8.06 1.21 -8.50
CA LEU A 19 8.85 2.35 -8.04
C LEU A 19 9.35 2.12 -6.62
N PHE A 20 10.59 2.48 -6.35
CA PHE A 20 11.16 2.41 -5.02
C PHE A 20 12.22 3.49 -4.81
N LYS A 21 12.49 3.79 -3.54
CA LYS A 21 13.64 4.57 -3.12
C LYS A 21 14.66 3.65 -2.48
N TYR A 22 15.90 3.70 -2.95
CA TYR A 22 17.01 2.98 -2.35
C TYR A 22 17.63 3.81 -1.22
N LYS A 23 17.73 3.26 -0.01
CA LYS A 23 18.20 4.01 1.18
C LYS A 23 19.64 4.52 1.04
N LEU A 24 20.49 3.79 0.33
CA LEU A 24 21.91 4.13 0.17
C LEU A 24 22.16 5.15 -0.96
N LEU A 25 21.18 5.38 -1.84
CA LEU A 25 21.27 6.35 -2.93
C LEU A 25 20.40 7.55 -2.58
N PHE A 26 21.02 8.61 -2.07
CA PHE A 26 20.31 9.80 -1.64
C PHE A 26 19.45 10.39 -2.78
N ASN A 27 18.13 10.43 -2.55
CA ASN A 27 17.12 11.10 -3.39
C ASN A 27 16.94 10.59 -4.83
N VAL A 28 17.39 9.37 -5.13
CA VAL A 28 17.04 8.71 -6.40
C VAL A 28 15.80 7.85 -6.20
N VAL A 29 14.76 8.15 -6.97
CA VAL A 29 13.65 7.23 -7.22
C VAL A 29 14.04 6.41 -8.44
N ASP A 30 13.99 5.09 -8.29
CA ASP A 30 14.28 4.15 -9.38
C ASP A 30 13.08 3.23 -9.59
N CYS A 31 13.10 2.50 -10.70
CA CYS A 31 12.10 1.51 -11.04
C CYS A 31 12.75 0.14 -11.22
N LEU A 32 12.02 -0.90 -10.88
CA LEU A 32 12.52 -2.26 -11.05
C LEU A 32 12.51 -2.67 -12.52
N CYS A 33 13.68 -3.03 -13.05
CA CYS A 33 13.78 -3.65 -14.38
C CYS A 33 13.72 -5.18 -14.24
N GLY A 34 12.88 -5.80 -15.08
CA GLY A 34 12.24 -7.12 -14.89
C GLY A 34 13.11 -8.38 -14.76
N GLU A 35 14.41 -8.28 -14.53
CA GLU A 35 15.30 -9.45 -14.37
C GLU A 35 16.00 -9.50 -13.01
N ALA A 36 15.98 -8.42 -12.21
CA ALA A 36 16.96 -8.27 -11.14
C ALA A 36 16.63 -8.96 -9.80
N ILE A 37 15.37 -9.37 -9.54
CA ILE A 37 14.98 -9.73 -8.16
C ILE A 37 14.05 -10.95 -8.08
N SER A 38 14.63 -12.14 -8.09
CA SER A 38 13.93 -13.38 -7.75
C SER A 38 13.81 -13.51 -6.22
N PRO A 39 12.65 -13.91 -5.66
CA PRO A 39 12.48 -14.14 -4.22
C PRO A 39 13.37 -15.25 -3.65
N PHE A 40 14.01 -16.05 -4.51
CA PHE A 40 14.96 -17.10 -4.14
C PHE A 40 16.43 -16.65 -4.14
N ASN A 41 16.71 -15.38 -4.46
CA ASN A 41 18.05 -14.83 -4.47
C ASN A 41 18.37 -14.19 -3.10
N GLU A 42 19.54 -14.46 -2.53
CA GLU A 42 20.01 -13.77 -1.30
C GLU A 42 20.01 -12.24 -1.45
N ASN A 43 20.24 -11.75 -2.67
CA ASN A 43 20.14 -10.34 -3.00
C ASN A 43 18.72 -9.77 -2.83
N TYR A 44 17.67 -10.59 -2.85
CA TYR A 44 16.28 -10.16 -2.63
C TYR A 44 16.06 -9.67 -1.20
N VAL A 45 16.58 -10.39 -0.21
CA VAL A 45 16.43 -10.04 1.21
C VAL A 45 17.17 -8.74 1.52
N VAL A 46 18.40 -8.62 0.99
CA VAL A 46 19.21 -7.40 1.11
C VAL A 46 18.52 -6.23 0.41
N PHE A 47 18.05 -6.43 -0.82
CA PHE A 47 17.29 -5.43 -1.57
C PHE A 47 16.09 -4.91 -0.78
N LYS A 48 15.21 -5.79 -0.28
CA LYS A 48 14.02 -5.39 0.48
C LYS A 48 14.36 -4.58 1.73
N LYS A 49 15.45 -4.92 2.43
CA LYS A 49 15.88 -4.21 3.65
C LYS A 49 16.27 -2.76 3.36
N ASP A 50 16.88 -2.52 2.21
CA ASP A 50 17.41 -1.23 1.81
C ASP A 50 16.49 -0.45 0.87
N CYS A 51 15.30 -0.99 0.56
CA CYS A 51 14.30 -0.34 -0.27
C CYS A 51 13.13 0.21 0.52
N ILE A 52 12.55 1.29 -0.01
CA ILE A 52 11.26 1.83 0.40
C ILE A 52 10.37 1.80 -0.84
N PRO A 53 9.36 0.90 -0.91
CA PRO A 53 8.44 0.88 -2.04
C PRO A 53 7.65 2.19 -2.12
N LEU A 54 7.43 2.65 -3.34
CA LEU A 54 6.58 3.80 -3.65
C LEU A 54 5.34 3.28 -4.35
N PHE A 55 4.30 3.00 -3.58
CA PHE A 55 3.09 2.40 -4.10
C PHE A 55 2.26 3.40 -4.90
N THR A 56 1.78 2.92 -6.04
CA THR A 56 0.73 3.57 -6.83
C THR A 56 -0.64 3.40 -6.16
N GLU A 57 -1.64 4.16 -6.59
CA GLU A 57 -3.02 4.01 -6.13
C GLU A 57 -3.53 2.56 -6.26
N GLY A 58 -3.23 1.90 -7.38
CA GLY A 58 -3.64 0.52 -7.62
C GLY A 58 -2.99 -0.47 -6.66
N GLN A 59 -1.72 -0.26 -6.30
CA GLN A 59 -1.01 -1.10 -5.34
C GLN A 59 -1.54 -0.89 -3.91
N LEU A 60 -1.82 0.36 -3.52
CA LEU A 60 -2.43 0.63 -2.21
C LEU A 60 -3.83 0.06 -2.10
N ARG A 61 -4.64 0.20 -3.15
CA ARG A 61 -5.96 -0.43 -3.23
C ARG A 61 -5.86 -1.95 -3.04
N LYS A 62 -4.96 -2.60 -3.79
CA LYS A 62 -4.74 -4.04 -3.68
C LYS A 62 -4.29 -4.46 -2.29
N PHE A 63 -3.38 -3.70 -1.66
CA PHE A 63 -2.97 -3.95 -0.28
C PHE A 63 -4.16 -3.95 0.68
N ILE A 64 -5.03 -2.95 0.59
CA ILE A 64 -6.23 -2.83 1.43
C ILE A 64 -7.16 -4.02 1.19
N GLU A 65 -7.44 -4.36 -0.07
CA GLU A 65 -8.28 -5.52 -0.43
C GLU A 65 -7.71 -6.85 0.12
N ASP A 66 -6.41 -7.09 -0.08
CA ASP A 66 -5.75 -8.32 0.39
C ASP A 66 -5.78 -8.44 1.93
N LYS A 67 -5.69 -7.32 2.66
CA LYS A 67 -5.65 -7.32 4.13
C LYS A 67 -7.03 -7.37 4.78
N THR A 68 -8.05 -6.83 4.12
CA THR A 68 -9.41 -6.74 4.67
C THR A 68 -10.35 -7.79 4.09
N ASN A 69 -9.91 -8.51 3.06
CA ASN A 69 -10.72 -9.43 2.27
C ASN A 69 -11.97 -8.76 1.64
N GLY A 70 -11.93 -7.44 1.47
CA GLY A 70 -13.01 -6.62 0.93
C GLY A 70 -12.70 -6.03 -0.43
N LYS A 71 -13.70 -5.39 -1.04
CA LYS A 71 -13.53 -4.58 -2.25
C LYS A 71 -13.53 -3.10 -1.95
N VAL A 72 -12.53 -2.41 -2.47
CA VAL A 72 -12.34 -0.99 -2.17
C VAL A 72 -13.09 -0.13 -3.17
N GLU A 73 -13.93 0.76 -2.66
CA GLU A 73 -14.66 1.77 -3.43
C GLU A 73 -14.31 3.15 -2.91
N SER A 74 -14.03 4.09 -3.80
CA SER A 74 -13.70 5.48 -3.45
C SER A 74 -14.71 6.44 -4.05
N TYR A 75 -15.16 7.41 -3.27
CA TYR A 75 -16.08 8.47 -3.69
C TYR A 75 -15.52 9.83 -3.27
N TYR A 76 -15.73 10.83 -4.12
CA TYR A 76 -15.37 12.21 -3.83
C TYR A 76 -16.65 13.00 -3.54
N ALA A 77 -16.80 13.45 -2.30
CA ALA A 77 -17.96 14.19 -1.82
C ALA A 77 -17.52 15.18 -0.74
N TRP A 78 -18.23 16.31 -0.61
CA TRP A 78 -17.95 17.31 0.43
C TRP A 78 -16.48 17.79 0.44
N ASP A 79 -15.88 17.87 -0.75
CA ASP A 79 -14.50 18.26 -1.02
C ASP A 79 -13.39 17.31 -0.55
N TYR A 80 -13.72 16.08 -0.13
CA TYR A 80 -12.71 15.06 0.19
C TYR A 80 -13.06 13.68 -0.36
N TYR A 81 -12.08 12.78 -0.34
CA TYR A 81 -12.28 11.37 -0.64
C TYR A 81 -12.71 10.60 0.60
N THR A 82 -13.74 9.79 0.45
CA THR A 82 -14.10 8.75 1.40
C THR A 82 -13.89 7.40 0.72
N ILE A 83 -13.38 6.43 1.48
CA ILE A 83 -13.10 5.09 0.99
C ILE A 83 -13.94 4.09 1.78
N ALA A 84 -14.73 3.27 1.08
CA ALA A 84 -15.48 2.17 1.65
C ALA A 84 -14.79 0.82 1.36
N ILE A 85 -14.88 -0.11 2.31
CA ILE A 85 -14.45 -1.50 2.15
C ILE A 85 -15.71 -2.38 2.11
N ARG A 86 -16.12 -2.77 0.92
CA ARG A 86 -17.32 -3.56 0.65
C ARG A 86 -17.04 -5.04 0.92
N ASN A 87 -17.61 -5.55 2.01
CA ASN A 87 -17.49 -6.96 2.40
C ASN A 87 -18.79 -7.74 2.15
N THR A 88 -19.93 -7.05 2.01
CA THR A 88 -21.26 -7.69 1.99
C THR A 88 -22.12 -7.44 0.75
N GLY A 89 -21.58 -6.80 -0.30
CA GLY A 89 -22.32 -6.45 -1.52
C GLY A 89 -22.78 -4.99 -1.54
N CYS A 90 -23.87 -4.67 -2.23
CA CYS A 90 -24.40 -3.29 -2.30
C CYS A 90 -25.40 -3.02 -1.17
N GLY A 91 -25.13 -2.02 -0.32
CA GLY A 91 -26.14 -1.38 0.54
C GLY A 91 -26.08 -1.65 2.04
N GLY A 92 -24.95 -2.14 2.59
CA GLY A 92 -24.77 -2.35 4.03
C GLY A 92 -23.99 -1.25 4.75
N ASP A 93 -23.93 -1.34 6.10
CA ASP A 93 -23.05 -0.59 7.01
C ASP A 93 -21.57 -1.01 6.85
N ASP A 94 -21.13 -1.20 5.61
CA ASP A 94 -19.74 -1.53 5.32
C ASP A 94 -18.81 -0.45 5.89
N PRO A 95 -17.63 -0.80 6.42
CA PRO A 95 -16.69 0.16 6.96
C PRO A 95 -16.37 1.28 5.95
N GLN A 96 -16.53 2.52 6.38
CA GLN A 96 -16.17 3.72 5.61
C GLN A 96 -15.11 4.51 6.37
N CYS A 97 -14.16 5.07 5.62
CA CYS A 97 -13.12 5.93 6.14
C CYS A 97 -13.21 7.28 5.44
N ASP A 98 -13.70 8.29 6.16
CA ASP A 98 -13.60 9.68 5.74
C ASP A 98 -12.14 10.10 5.88
N THR A 99 -11.46 10.24 4.75
CA THR A 99 -10.02 10.47 4.77
C THR A 99 -9.66 11.93 5.00
N GLU A 100 -10.59 12.87 4.78
CA GLU A 100 -10.33 14.32 4.75
C GLU A 100 -9.29 14.74 3.69
N GLU A 101 -8.84 13.82 2.83
CA GLU A 101 -7.85 14.08 1.80
C GLU A 101 -8.54 14.49 0.50
N THR A 102 -8.01 15.51 -0.16
CA THR A 102 -8.48 15.97 -1.49
C THR A 102 -7.81 15.21 -2.63
N ASN A 103 -6.80 14.39 -2.33
CA ASN A 103 -6.03 13.61 -3.28
C ASN A 103 -6.24 12.11 -3.05
N LEU A 104 -6.57 11.37 -4.11
CA LEU A 104 -6.93 9.96 -4.01
C LEU A 104 -5.77 9.07 -3.53
N LEU A 105 -4.53 9.37 -3.98
CA LEU A 105 -3.34 8.65 -3.52
C LEU A 105 -3.12 8.87 -2.02
N GLN A 106 -3.29 10.10 -1.52
CA GLN A 106 -3.20 10.41 -0.09
C GLN A 106 -4.31 9.71 0.71
N ALA A 107 -5.54 9.69 0.19
CA ALA A 107 -6.67 8.99 0.78
C ALA A 107 -6.38 7.48 0.94
N TYR A 108 -5.93 6.82 -0.13
CA TYR A 108 -5.55 5.41 -0.08
C TYR A 108 -4.37 5.17 0.86
N TRP A 109 -3.38 6.06 0.87
CA TRP A 109 -2.23 5.95 1.77
C TRP A 109 -2.65 6.00 3.24
N LYS A 110 -3.57 6.92 3.59
CA LYS A 110 -4.11 7.07 4.94
C LYS A 110 -4.82 5.80 5.39
N LEU A 111 -5.75 5.28 4.59
CA LEU A 111 -6.47 4.04 4.91
C LEU A 111 -5.53 2.83 4.97
N ALA A 112 -4.59 2.70 4.03
CA ALA A 112 -3.60 1.63 4.05
C ALA A 112 -2.75 1.66 5.33
N CYS A 113 -2.38 2.85 5.83
CA CYS A 113 -1.67 2.98 7.09
C CYS A 113 -2.53 2.58 8.30
N MET A 114 -3.86 2.79 8.26
CA MET A 114 -4.78 2.35 9.32
C MET A 114 -4.87 0.81 9.35
N VAL A 115 -5.14 0.19 8.20
CA VAL A 115 -5.19 -1.27 8.05
C VAL A 115 -3.86 -1.93 8.46
N ALA A 116 -2.73 -1.32 8.08
CA ALA A 116 -1.41 -1.82 8.46
C ALA A 116 -1.12 -1.72 9.97
N LYS A 117 -1.72 -0.75 10.68
CA LYS A 117 -1.59 -0.63 12.14
C LYS A 117 -2.42 -1.69 12.85
N GLU A 118 -3.66 -1.90 12.42
CA GLU A 118 -4.53 -2.95 12.99
C GLU A 118 -3.87 -4.32 12.91
N ALA A 119 -3.24 -4.64 11.77
CA ALA A 119 -2.50 -5.90 11.60
C ALA A 119 -1.22 -6.05 12.47
N VAL A 120 -0.79 -5.00 13.17
CA VAL A 120 0.32 -5.06 14.15
C VAL A 120 -0.22 -5.25 15.57
N ASP A 121 -1.43 -4.76 15.84
CA ASP A 121 -2.08 -4.84 17.15
C ASP A 121 -2.81 -6.18 17.37
N GLU A 122 -3.03 -6.96 16.30
CA GLU A 122 -3.50 -8.36 16.30
C GLU A 122 -2.39 -9.38 16.62
#